data_AF-A0A3P7DWR9-F1
#
_entry.id   AF-A0A3P7DWR9-F1
#
_cell.length_a   1.000
_cell.length_b   1.000
_cell.length_c   1.000
_cell.angle_alpha   90.00
_cell.angle_beta   90.00
_cell.angle_gamma   90.00
#
_symmetry.space_group_name_H-M   'P 1'
#
loop_
_entity.id
_entity.type
_entity.pdbx_description
1 polymer ?
#
loop_
_entity_poly.entity_id
_entity_poly.type
_entity_poly.pdbx_seq_one_letter_code
_entity_poly.pdbx_strand_id
1 'polypeptide(L)'
;MTRTYETISRTSTEWKRQWAQVILFLELSLKPKERLIAMLKYSRPIGTDKTKRSFVVARKITSETMSQTEKQLLEQQERDLREEKRALLKRRLKDFAYTPDGRRPMTSYLSTPSRNINGEKNE
;
A
#
# COMPACT_ATOMS: atom_id res chain seq x y z
N MET A 1 -25.39 -10.59 -26.76
CA MET A 1 -23.95 -10.71 -27.08
C MET A 1 -23.60 -10.28 -28.51
N THR A 2 -24.55 -10.13 -29.44
CA THR A 2 -24.29 -9.75 -30.85
C THR A 2 -23.41 -8.49 -30.99
N ARG A 3 -23.70 -7.45 -30.19
CA ARG A 3 -22.89 -6.21 -30.15
C ARG A 3 -21.41 -6.45 -29.81
N THR A 4 -21.11 -7.44 -28.96
CA THR A 4 -19.73 -7.80 -28.59
C THR A 4 -19.00 -8.44 -29.76
N TYR A 5 -19.64 -9.38 -30.46
CA TYR A 5 -19.06 -10.01 -31.66
C TYR A 5 -18.76 -8.99 -32.75
N GLU A 6 -19.70 -8.08 -33.03
CA GLU A 6 -19.51 -7.01 -34.02
C GLU A 6 -18.38 -6.06 -33.65
N THR A 7 -18.21 -5.73 -32.37
CA THR A 7 -17.14 -4.84 -31.91
C THR A 7 -15.77 -5.50 -32.06
N ILE A 8 -15.68 -6.79 -31.73
CA ILE A 8 -14.44 -7.57 -31.89
C ILE A 8 -14.08 -7.69 -33.37
N SER A 9 -15.03 -8.02 -34.25
CA SER A 9 -14.75 -8.18 -35.68
C SER A 9 -14.27 -6.89 -36.35
N ARG A 10 -14.79 -5.73 -35.90
CA ARG A 10 -14.37 -4.40 -36.37
C ARG A 10 -13.01 -3.94 -35.83
N THR A 11 -12.40 -4.66 -34.88
CA THR A 11 -11.11 -4.28 -34.31
C THR A 11 -10.00 -4.42 -35.35
N SER A 12 -9.34 -3.31 -35.69
CA SER A 12 -8.29 -3.27 -36.73
C SER A 12 -7.00 -3.99 -36.36
N THR A 13 -6.72 -4.17 -35.07
CA THR A 13 -5.47 -4.82 -34.61
C THR A 13 -5.70 -6.29 -34.35
N GLU A 14 -5.03 -7.15 -35.12
CA GLU A 14 -5.27 -8.60 -35.11
C GLU A 14 -5.07 -9.23 -33.73
N TRP A 15 -3.95 -8.92 -33.07
CA TRP A 15 -3.63 -9.52 -31.78
C TRP A 15 -4.67 -9.13 -30.71
N LYS A 16 -5.19 -7.89 -30.72
CA LYS A 16 -6.25 -7.47 -29.79
C LYS A 16 -7.55 -8.21 -30.09
N ARG A 17 -7.86 -8.39 -31.38
CA ARG A 17 -9.04 -9.14 -31.83
C ARG A 17 -8.99 -10.58 -31.34
N GLN A 18 -7.88 -11.28 -31.54
CA GLN A 18 -7.68 -12.65 -31.09
C GLN A 18 -7.76 -12.77 -29.56
N TRP A 19 -7.11 -11.86 -28.82
CA TRP A 19 -7.18 -11.86 -27.35
C TRP A 19 -8.62 -11.65 -26.85
N ALA A 20 -9.36 -10.75 -27.48
CA ALA A 20 -10.77 -10.52 -27.15
C ALA A 20 -11.66 -11.74 -27.46
N GLN A 21 -11.39 -12.46 -28.56
CA GLN A 21 -12.08 -13.71 -28.87
C GLN A 21 -11.83 -14.79 -27.81
N VAL A 22 -10.57 -14.92 -27.35
CA VAL A 22 -10.21 -15.86 -26.27
C VAL A 22 -10.93 -15.53 -24.97
N ILE A 23 -10.95 -14.26 -24.55
CA ILE A 23 -11.69 -13.83 -23.35
C ILE A 23 -13.18 -14.13 -23.51
N LEU A 24 -13.77 -13.78 -24.65
CA LEU A 24 -15.19 -13.99 -24.89
C LEU A 24 -15.56 -15.48 -24.79
N PHE A 25 -14.72 -16.35 -25.34
CA PHE A 25 -14.92 -17.80 -25.24
C PHE A 25 -14.82 -18.29 -23.78
N LEU A 26 -13.86 -17.79 -23.00
CA LEU A 26 -13.74 -18.12 -21.57
C LEU A 26 -14.95 -17.64 -20.77
N GLU A 27 -15.44 -16.43 -21.03
CA GLU A 27 -16.61 -15.86 -20.36
C GLU A 27 -17.90 -16.65 -20.66
N LEU A 28 -18.02 -17.24 -21.85
CA LEU A 28 -19.17 -18.06 -22.25
C LEU A 28 -19.09 -19.50 -21.73
N SER A 29 -17.90 -20.07 -21.60
CA SER A 29 -17.71 -21.45 -21.14
C SER A 29 -17.87 -21.62 -19.62
N LEU A 30 -17.67 -20.55 -18.85
CA LEU A 30 -17.79 -20.56 -17.39
C LEU A 30 -19.25 -20.46 -16.93
N LYS A 31 -19.61 -21.24 -15.91
CA LYS A 31 -20.93 -21.11 -15.26
C LYS A 31 -21.00 -19.79 -14.48
N PRO A 32 -22.18 -19.16 -14.34
CA PRO A 32 -22.32 -17.88 -13.62
C PRO A 32 -21.77 -17.88 -12.19
N LYS A 33 -21.89 -19.00 -11.47
CA LYS A 33 -21.36 -19.17 -10.10
C LYS A 33 -19.83 -19.18 -10.07
N GLU A 34 -19.18 -19.87 -11.01
CA GLU A 34 -17.71 -19.95 -11.10
C GLU A 34 -17.12 -18.58 -11.47
N ARG A 35 -17.76 -17.88 -12.41
CA ARG A 35 -17.40 -16.49 -12.79
C ARG A 35 -17.48 -15.55 -11.59
N LEU A 36 -18.55 -15.65 -10.79
CA LEU A 36 -18.69 -14.85 -9.57
C LEU A 36 -17.53 -15.12 -8.59
N ILE A 37 -17.18 -16.39 -8.37
CA ILE A 37 -16.07 -16.76 -7.50
C ILE A 37 -14.74 -16.17 -8.02
N ALA A 38 -14.49 -16.25 -9.32
CA ALA A 38 -13.29 -15.66 -9.93
C ALA A 38 -13.25 -14.13 -9.69
N MET A 39 -14.36 -13.43 -9.91
CA MET A 39 -14.48 -11.99 -9.62
C MET A 39 -14.19 -11.67 -8.15
N LEU A 40 -14.68 -12.49 -7.21
CA LEU A 40 -14.45 -12.30 -5.77
C LEU A 40 -12.99 -12.50 -5.36
N LYS A 41 -12.24 -13.37 -6.06
CA LYS A 41 -10.80 -13.59 -5.81
C LYS A 41 -9.94 -12.39 -6.16
N TYR A 42 -10.28 -11.67 -7.23
CA TYR A 42 -9.46 -10.57 -7.74
C TYR A 42 -9.98 -9.17 -7.40
N SER A 43 -11.19 -9.05 -6.83
CA SER A 43 -11.77 -7.77 -6.40
C SER A 43 -11.69 -7.58 -4.89
N ARG A 44 -11.55 -6.33 -4.46
CA ARG A 44 -11.53 -5.92 -3.04
C ARG A 44 -12.82 -5.16 -2.69
N PRO A 45 -13.37 -5.34 -1.47
CA PRO A 45 -14.53 -4.57 -1.02
C PRO A 45 -14.17 -3.09 -0.85
N ILE A 46 -15.13 -2.20 -1.14
CA ILE A 46 -14.96 -0.76 -1.04
C ILE A 46 -15.51 -0.30 0.31
N GLY A 47 -14.60 0.07 1.22
CA GLY A 47 -14.97 0.55 2.55
C GLY A 47 -15.59 -0.55 3.43
N THR A 48 -16.70 -0.23 4.10
CA THR A 48 -17.41 -1.16 5.00
C THR A 48 -18.40 -2.08 4.28
N ASP A 49 -18.87 -1.66 3.09
CA ASP A 49 -19.85 -2.41 2.31
C ASP A 49 -19.16 -3.52 1.48
N LYS A 50 -19.46 -4.77 1.81
CA LYS A 50 -18.89 -5.95 1.13
C LYS A 50 -19.53 -6.24 -0.23
N THR A 51 -20.65 -5.59 -0.55
CA THR A 51 -21.35 -5.75 -1.83
C THR A 51 -20.67 -4.99 -2.96
N LYS A 52 -20.22 -3.76 -2.67
CA LYS A 52 -19.48 -2.93 -3.61
C LYS A 52 -18.02 -3.36 -3.63
N ARG A 53 -17.53 -3.69 -4.82
CA ARG A 53 -16.19 -4.25 -5.03
C ARG A 53 -15.49 -3.53 -6.17
N SER A 54 -14.17 -3.39 -6.07
CA SER A 54 -13.33 -2.78 -7.08
C SER A 54 -12.07 -3.61 -7.35
N PHE A 55 -11.50 -3.42 -8.53
CA PHE A 55 -10.16 -3.92 -8.85
C PHE A 55 -9.12 -2.89 -8.44
N VAL A 56 -8.08 -3.33 -7.73
CA VAL A 56 -6.94 -2.47 -7.42
C VAL A 56 -5.96 -2.54 -8.57
N VAL A 57 -5.88 -1.46 -9.35
CA VAL A 57 -4.90 -1.31 -10.42
C VAL A 57 -3.78 -0.43 -9.90
N ALA A 58 -2.59 -1.01 -9.76
CA ALA A 58 -1.38 -0.24 -9.51
C ALA A 58 -0.88 0.34 -10.84
N ARG A 59 -1.22 1.61 -11.12
CA ARG A 59 -0.61 2.32 -12.24
C ARG A 59 0.83 2.64 -11.85
N LYS A 60 1.79 2.03 -12.54
CA LYS A 60 3.19 2.48 -12.49
C LYS A 60 3.25 3.80 -13.25
N ILE A 61 3.15 4.90 -12.53
CA ILE A 61 3.32 6.22 -13.12
C ILE A 61 4.83 6.48 -13.17
N THR A 62 5.37 6.62 -14.38
CA THR A 62 6.74 7.10 -14.56
C THR A 62 6.74 8.62 -14.47
N SER A 63 7.84 9.21 -13.98
CA SER A 63 8.02 10.66 -13.84
C SER A 63 7.74 11.43 -15.15
N GLU A 64 7.95 10.79 -16.29
CA GLU A 64 7.71 11.33 -17.64
C GLU A 64 6.22 11.47 -17.99
N THR A 65 5.35 10.65 -17.40
CA THR A 65 3.89 10.66 -17.69
C THR A 65 3.09 11.56 -16.75
N MET A 66 3.71 12.07 -15.69
CA MET A 66 3.04 12.93 -14.70
C MET A 66 2.87 14.33 -15.25
N SER A 67 1.68 14.89 -15.08
CA SER A 67 1.50 16.33 -15.31
C SER A 67 2.36 17.10 -14.29
N GLN A 68 2.90 18.26 -14.68
CA GLN A 68 3.72 19.08 -13.78
C GLN A 68 2.98 19.41 -12.48
N THR A 69 1.65 19.55 -12.55
CA THR A 69 0.77 19.79 -11.39
C THR A 69 0.72 18.60 -10.44
N GLU A 70 0.59 17.37 -10.96
CA GLU A 70 0.60 16.16 -10.13
C GLU A 70 1.96 15.97 -9.44
N LYS A 71 3.06 16.30 -10.12
CA LYS A 71 4.41 16.24 -9.54
C LYS A 71 4.57 17.19 -8.36
N GLN A 72 4.07 18.43 -8.49
CA GLN A 72 4.10 19.42 -7.40
C GLN A 72 3.25 18.99 -6.21
N LEU A 73 2.07 18.41 -6.46
CA LEU A 73 1.20 17.92 -5.39
C LEU A 73 1.85 16.77 -4.60
N LEU A 74 2.49 15.82 -5.29
CA LEU A 74 3.21 14.73 -4.63
C LEU A 74 4.40 15.24 -3.81
N GLU A 75 5.14 16.23 -4.34
CA GLU A 75 6.24 16.85 -3.62
C GLU A 75 5.76 17.57 -2.35
N GLN A 76 4.62 18.26 -2.41
CA GLN A 76 3.99 18.88 -1.24
C GLN A 76 3.58 17.83 -0.20
N GLN A 77 2.88 16.77 -0.62
CA GLN A 77 2.50 15.68 0.27
C GLN A 77 3.71 14.99 0.92
N GLU A 78 4.80 14.81 0.17
CA GLU A 78 6.03 14.25 0.71
C GLU A 78 6.67 15.17 1.75
N ARG A 79 6.66 16.50 1.49
CA ARG A 79 7.14 17.50 2.45
C ARG A 79 6.29 17.49 3.73
N ASP A 80 4.97 17.48 3.61
CA ASP A 80 4.05 17.44 4.75
C ASP A 80 4.29 16.18 5.60
N LEU A 81 4.36 15.00 4.97
CA LEU A 81 4.67 13.75 5.66
C LEU A 81 6.06 13.77 6.33
N ARG A 82 7.05 14.43 5.70
CA ARG A 82 8.40 14.57 6.26
C ARG A 82 8.40 15.51 7.46
N GLU A 83 7.62 16.58 7.42
CA GLU A 83 7.45 17.53 8.52
C GLU A 83 6.67 16.91 9.68
N GLU A 84 5.60 16.16 9.43
CA GLU A 84 4.86 15.40 10.44
C GLU A 84 5.78 14.40 11.16
N LYS A 85 6.58 13.64 10.41
CA LYS A 85 7.58 12.71 10.99
C LYS A 85 8.60 13.45 11.85
N ARG A 86 9.09 14.61 11.40
CA ARG A 86 10.03 15.45 12.16
C ARG A 86 9.38 16.02 13.43
N ALA A 87 8.14 16.48 13.35
CA ALA A 87 7.39 17.01 14.49
C ALA A 87 7.10 15.90 15.51
N LEU A 88 6.69 14.73 15.06
CA LEU A 88 6.47 13.56 15.92
C LEU A 88 7.78 13.16 16.63
N LEU A 89 8.91 13.14 15.92
CA LEU A 89 10.21 12.84 16.52
C LEU A 89 10.62 13.90 17.55
N LYS A 90 10.43 15.19 17.26
CA LYS A 90 10.69 16.27 18.22
C LYS A 90 9.83 16.14 19.47
N ARG A 91 8.53 15.80 19.33
CA ARG A 91 7.63 15.54 20.46
C ARG A 91 8.14 14.38 21.30
N ARG A 92 8.45 13.25 20.66
CA ARG A 92 9.02 12.07 21.33
C ARG A 92 10.29 12.42 22.11
N LEU A 93 11.21 13.17 21.52
CA LEU A 93 12.46 13.60 22.18
C LEU A 93 12.21 14.57 23.36
N LYS A 94 11.23 15.46 23.25
CA LYS A 94 10.83 16.35 24.35
C LYS A 94 10.25 15.55 25.52
N ASP A 95 9.36 14.60 25.23
CA ASP A 95 8.78 13.70 26.24
C ASP A 95 9.88 12.85 26.92
N PHE A 96 10.92 12.46 26.17
CA PHE A 96 12.11 11.77 26.73
C PHE A 96 13.00 12.65 27.62
N ALA A 97 13.04 13.97 27.39
CA ALA A 97 13.84 14.90 28.19
C ALA A 97 13.15 15.30 29.50
N TYR A 98 11.81 15.27 29.54
CA TYR A 98 11.01 15.55 30.72
C TYR A 98 10.71 14.26 31.51
N THR A 99 11.73 13.43 31.76
CA THR A 99 11.62 12.45 32.85
C THR A 99 11.99 13.17 34.15
N PRO A 100 11.14 13.10 35.20
CA PRO A 100 11.37 13.83 36.46
C PRO A 100 12.71 13.49 37.12
N ASP A 101 13.25 12.30 36.85
CA ASP A 101 14.52 11.83 37.40
C ASP A 101 15.73 12.09 36.51
N GLY A 102 15.59 12.80 35.38
CA GLY A 102 16.68 13.09 34.43
C GLY A 102 17.34 11.86 33.80
N ARG A 103 16.83 10.65 34.08
CA ARG A 103 17.30 9.39 33.52
C ARG A 103 16.54 9.10 32.22
N ARG A 104 17.30 8.83 31.16
CA ARG A 104 16.76 8.36 29.87
C ARG A 104 16.03 7.03 30.12
N PRO A 105 14.77 6.85 29.70
CA PRO A 105 14.15 5.53 29.69
C PRO A 105 14.99 4.62 28.80
N MET A 106 15.71 3.67 29.41
CA MET A 106 16.47 2.66 28.68
C MET A 106 15.47 1.82 27.88
N THR A 107 15.59 1.85 26.56
CA THR A 107 14.89 0.90 25.70
C THR A 107 15.32 -0.50 26.10
N SER A 108 14.36 -1.37 26.43
CA SER A 108 14.58 -2.69 27.03
C SER A 108 15.59 -3.58 26.28
N TYR A 109 15.80 -3.35 24.99
CA TYR A 109 16.80 -4.06 24.18
C TYR A 109 18.26 -3.84 24.63
N LEU A 110 18.57 -2.82 25.44
CA LEU A 110 19.93 -2.51 25.88
C LEU A 110 20.17 -2.75 27.39
N SER A 111 19.28 -3.46 28.08
CA SER A 111 19.48 -3.86 29.47
C SER A 111 20.39 -5.09 29.55
N THR A 112 21.71 -4.91 29.40
CA THR A 112 22.66 -5.93 29.84
C THR A 112 22.85 -5.79 31.35
N PRO A 113 22.73 -6.87 32.16
CA PRO A 113 22.96 -6.79 33.59
C PRO A 113 24.43 -6.48 33.85
N SER A 114 24.71 -5.28 34.35
CA SER A 114 26.04 -4.89 34.80
C SER A 114 26.36 -5.61 36.11
N ARG A 115 27.31 -6.54 36.05
CA ARG A 115 27.83 -7.33 37.18
C ARG A 115 28.57 -6.39 38.14
N ASN A 116 28.11 -6.29 39.37
CA ASN A 116 28.75 -5.53 40.46
C ASN A 116 30.21 -5.99 40.62
N ILE A 117 31.16 -5.14 40.28
CA ILE A 117 32.58 -5.30 40.57
C ILE A 117 32.90 -4.18 41.58
N ASN A 118 33.45 -4.56 42.73
CA ASN A 118 33.88 -3.72 43.87
C ASN A 118 32.88 -3.59 45.03
N GLY A 119 32.46 -4.73 45.57
CA GLY A 119 32.27 -4.87 47.01
C GLY A 119 33.45 -5.65 47.56
N GLU A 120 34.57 -4.99 47.84
CA GLU A 120 35.68 -5.60 48.57
C GLU A 120 36.61 -4.52 49.13
N LYS A 121 37.06 -4.75 50.37
CA LYS A 121 37.93 -3.92 51.23
C LYS A 121 37.23 -2.91 52.13
N ASN A 122 36.46 -3.43 53.07
CA ASN A 122 36.44 -2.91 54.44
C ASN A 122 36.80 -4.07 55.39
N GLU A 123 38.10 -4.26 55.59
CA GLU A 123 38.73 -4.82 56.80
C GLU A 123 39.91 -3.88 57.13
#